data_AF-A0A437K7H5-F1
#
_entry.id   AF-A0A437K7H5-F1
#
_cell.length_a   1.000
_cell.length_b   1.000
_cell.length_c   1.000
_cell.angle_alpha   90.00
_cell.angle_beta   90.00
_cell.angle_gamma   90.00
#
_symmetry.space_group_name_H-M   'P 1'
#
loop_
_entity.id
_entity.type
_entity.pdbx_description
1 polymer ?
#
loop_
_entity_poly.entity_id
_entity_poly.type
_entity_poly.pdbx_seq_one_letter_code
_entity_poly.pdbx_strand_id
1 'polypeptide(L)'
;MNVILGALNGMLQYGRGKETGGFGILGIILAIVAVYQWDHILPFLRKIGVVGFFDKIGLIYENDPGTTGLAVFLFILEICIVLAIVIFAVLVIGIMVTIFCSSKVGTIIIVTLLAPFILVGFLTFFLIYAILQSLGIKSKKQKLREAEDKWYMENYGMKSPETIAEEELNMTPLEVLKRYCEEFDYNQAIEFLNKLPMYGDTRFLLGESNTGEIFLLLPDPSLKYCTMNPWLPDEFTVIKLDIQKFIDDIGKFQKIDHRMGGRKLIITLMHSVEENHNQSQFQDYKLIDFKDQTDIIKFYLPDYELKDFKNYLSPVGERREYTEQAERTQEYYFKTKEKLLTAISNATDKYEFDQKVSYVKALNATNEDVIRIMRESLAKVDTNERSESV
;
A
#
# COMPACT_ATOMS: atom_id res chain seq x y z
N MET A 1 -28.45 32.12 -23.05
CA MET A 1 -28.40 31.00 -22.09
C MET A 1 -28.51 29.62 -22.76
N ASN A 2 -29.36 29.44 -23.79
CA ASN A 2 -29.55 28.13 -24.45
C ASN A 2 -28.35 27.64 -25.31
N VAL A 3 -27.51 28.54 -25.82
CA VAL A 3 -26.36 28.15 -26.68
C VAL A 3 -25.23 27.51 -25.88
N ILE A 4 -24.93 28.05 -24.69
CA ILE A 4 -23.87 27.54 -23.80
C ILE A 4 -24.29 26.17 -23.21
N LEU A 5 -25.56 26.02 -22.82
CA LEU A 5 -26.12 24.74 -22.37
C LEU A 5 -26.14 23.70 -23.50
N GLY A 6 -26.45 24.10 -24.74
CA GLY A 6 -26.38 23.24 -25.92
C GLY A 6 -24.96 22.77 -26.22
N ALA A 7 -23.97 23.67 -26.12
CA ALA A 7 -22.57 23.34 -26.31
C ALA A 7 -22.02 22.37 -25.24
N LEU A 8 -22.38 22.59 -23.96
CA LEU A 8 -22.02 21.70 -22.85
C LEU A 8 -22.66 20.31 -23.00
N ASN A 9 -23.92 20.23 -23.42
CA ASN A 9 -24.58 18.95 -23.70
C ASN A 9 -23.94 18.23 -24.90
N GLY A 10 -23.54 18.98 -25.92
CA GLY A 10 -22.79 18.45 -27.08
C GLY A 10 -21.42 17.89 -26.68
N MET A 11 -20.66 18.59 -25.84
CA MET A 11 -19.38 18.10 -25.32
C MET A 11 -19.54 16.85 -24.44
N LEU A 12 -20.57 16.80 -23.59
CA LEU A 12 -20.87 15.61 -22.78
C LEU A 12 -21.33 14.41 -23.61
N GLN A 13 -22.14 14.61 -24.65
CA GLN A 13 -22.50 13.55 -25.59
C GLN A 13 -21.29 13.08 -26.41
N TYR A 14 -20.40 13.98 -26.81
CA TYR A 14 -19.17 13.65 -27.51
C TYR A 14 -18.22 12.82 -26.62
N GLY A 15 -18.06 13.22 -25.35
CA GLY A 15 -17.28 12.46 -24.36
C GLY A 15 -17.84 11.05 -24.15
N ARG A 16 -19.16 10.91 -23.95
CA ARG A 16 -19.83 9.61 -23.82
C ARG A 16 -19.73 8.78 -25.09
N GLY A 17 -19.87 9.40 -26.26
CA GLY A 17 -19.71 8.74 -27.55
C GLY A 17 -18.30 8.18 -27.75
N LYS A 18 -17.27 8.93 -27.34
CA LYS A 18 -15.87 8.49 -27.37
C LYS A 18 -15.59 7.34 -26.41
N GLU A 19 -16.15 7.37 -25.21
CA GLU A 19 -16.05 6.27 -24.24
C GLU A 19 -16.75 5.00 -24.76
N THR A 20 -18.01 5.11 -25.19
CA THR A 20 -18.75 3.94 -25.73
C THR A 20 -18.15 3.41 -27.04
N GLY A 21 -17.62 4.30 -27.90
CA GLY A 21 -16.93 3.92 -29.13
C GLY A 21 -15.60 3.23 -28.85
N GLY A 22 -14.85 3.68 -27.83
CA GLY A 22 -13.62 3.05 -27.37
C GLY A 22 -13.87 1.62 -26.87
N PHE A 23 -14.91 1.41 -26.05
CA PHE A 23 -15.30 0.06 -25.61
C PHE A 23 -15.79 -0.81 -26.77
N GLY A 24 -16.45 -0.23 -27.78
CA GLY A 24 -16.84 -0.95 -29.00
C GLY A 24 -15.63 -1.46 -29.78
N ILE A 25 -14.63 -0.61 -30.01
CA ILE A 25 -13.38 -0.98 -30.68
C ILE A 25 -12.61 -2.02 -29.87
N LEU A 26 -12.52 -1.83 -28.54
CA LEU A 26 -11.90 -2.81 -27.64
C LEU A 26 -12.61 -4.17 -27.71
N GLY A 27 -13.94 -4.18 -27.76
CA GLY A 27 -14.74 -5.40 -27.93
C GLY A 27 -14.45 -6.12 -29.25
N ILE A 28 -14.29 -5.37 -30.35
CA ILE A 28 -13.91 -5.93 -31.66
C ILE A 28 -12.50 -6.52 -31.60
N ILE A 29 -11.54 -5.80 -31.01
CA ILE A 29 -10.16 -6.29 -30.86
C ILE A 29 -10.14 -7.57 -30.01
N LEU A 30 -10.86 -7.59 -28.88
CA LEU A 30 -10.98 -8.77 -28.02
C LEU A 30 -11.64 -9.95 -28.75
N ALA A 31 -12.64 -9.71 -29.59
CA ALA A 31 -13.26 -10.74 -30.40
C ALA A 31 -12.26 -11.34 -31.41
N ILE A 32 -11.47 -10.50 -32.09
CA ILE A 32 -10.42 -10.94 -33.02
C ILE A 32 -9.37 -11.76 -32.27
N VAL A 33 -8.90 -11.30 -31.10
CA VAL A 33 -7.94 -12.02 -30.26
C VAL A 33 -8.52 -13.35 -29.78
N ALA A 34 -9.79 -13.39 -29.38
CA ALA A 34 -10.45 -14.61 -28.94
C ALA A 34 -10.58 -15.65 -30.07
N VAL A 35 -10.86 -15.21 -31.29
CA VAL A 35 -10.87 -16.09 -32.47
C VAL A 35 -9.47 -16.59 -32.79
N TYR A 36 -8.45 -15.71 -32.72
CA TYR A 36 -7.06 -16.09 -32.96
C TYR A 36 -6.52 -17.07 -31.90
N GLN A 37 -6.93 -16.91 -30.64
CA GLN A 37 -6.53 -17.75 -29.50
C GLN A 37 -7.51 -18.90 -29.23
N TRP A 38 -8.37 -19.24 -30.18
CA TRP A 38 -9.46 -20.19 -29.97
C TRP A 38 -8.98 -21.55 -29.46
N ASP A 39 -7.85 -22.04 -30.00
CA ASP A 39 -7.26 -23.33 -29.60
C ASP A 39 -6.82 -23.37 -28.12
N HIS A 40 -6.46 -22.21 -27.55
CA HIS A 40 -6.12 -22.08 -26.13
C HIS A 40 -7.35 -21.85 -25.25
N ILE A 41 -8.37 -21.18 -25.78
CA ILE A 41 -9.62 -20.87 -25.08
C ILE A 41 -10.53 -22.09 -24.99
N LEU A 42 -10.59 -22.92 -26.03
CA LEU A 42 -11.49 -24.07 -26.12
C LEU A 42 -11.28 -25.11 -24.99
N PRO A 43 -10.04 -25.52 -24.62
CA PRO A 43 -9.81 -26.41 -23.49
C PRO A 43 -10.31 -25.82 -22.16
N PHE A 44 -10.14 -24.51 -21.97
CA PHE A 44 -10.65 -23.80 -20.80
C PHE A 44 -12.17 -23.80 -20.77
N LEU A 45 -12.84 -23.46 -21.87
CA LEU A 45 -14.30 -23.48 -22.01
C LEU A 45 -14.90 -24.88 -21.79
N ARG A 46 -14.19 -25.93 -22.22
CA ARG A 46 -14.55 -27.33 -21.93
C ARG A 46 -14.43 -27.63 -20.43
N LYS A 47 -13.35 -27.19 -19.78
CA LYS A 47 -13.11 -27.41 -18.34
C LYS A 47 -14.18 -26.76 -17.45
N ILE A 48 -14.66 -25.57 -17.82
CA ILE A 48 -15.75 -24.89 -17.09
C ILE A 48 -17.14 -25.41 -17.46
N GLY A 49 -17.24 -26.36 -18.40
CA GLY A 49 -18.50 -27.00 -18.79
C GLY A 49 -19.37 -26.22 -19.78
N VAL A 50 -18.90 -25.08 -20.30
CA VAL A 50 -19.66 -24.24 -21.24
C VAL A 50 -19.92 -24.97 -22.56
N VAL A 51 -18.91 -25.68 -23.07
CA VAL A 51 -19.06 -26.47 -24.30
C VAL A 51 -20.11 -27.58 -24.13
N GLY A 52 -20.08 -28.28 -22.99
CA GLY A 52 -21.07 -29.32 -22.69
C GLY A 52 -22.48 -28.78 -22.44
N PHE A 53 -22.62 -27.52 -22.02
CA PHE A 53 -23.91 -26.85 -21.91
C PHE A 53 -24.49 -26.52 -23.29
N PHE A 54 -23.68 -25.92 -24.17
CA PHE A 54 -24.12 -25.61 -25.55
C PHE A 54 -24.43 -26.86 -26.36
N ASP A 55 -23.67 -27.93 -26.16
CA ASP A 55 -23.92 -29.24 -26.76
C ASP A 55 -25.28 -29.81 -26.32
N LYS A 56 -25.58 -29.76 -25.02
CA LYS A 56 -26.88 -30.22 -24.46
C LYS A 56 -28.09 -29.43 -24.96
N ILE A 57 -27.90 -28.16 -25.30
CA ILE A 57 -28.96 -27.31 -25.87
C ILE A 57 -29.09 -27.53 -27.38
N GLY A 58 -28.18 -28.30 -28.00
CA GLY A 58 -28.20 -28.61 -29.43
C GLY A 58 -27.68 -27.47 -30.29
N LEU A 59 -26.77 -26.63 -29.75
CA LEU A 59 -26.17 -25.52 -30.49
C LEU A 59 -24.85 -25.90 -31.19
N ILE A 60 -24.31 -27.09 -30.91
CA ILE A 60 -23.08 -27.59 -31.54
C ILE A 60 -23.45 -28.61 -32.62
N TYR A 61 -23.07 -28.31 -33.86
CA TYR A 61 -23.22 -29.18 -35.02
C TYR A 61 -21.86 -29.77 -35.38
N GLU A 62 -21.69 -31.06 -35.09
CA GLU A 62 -20.46 -31.77 -35.40
C GLU A 62 -20.18 -31.72 -36.91
N ASN A 63 -18.96 -31.30 -37.28
CA ASN A 63 -18.48 -31.14 -38.66
C ASN A 63 -19.02 -29.93 -39.45
N ASP A 64 -19.84 -29.07 -38.84
CA ASP A 64 -20.26 -27.81 -39.45
C ASP A 64 -19.98 -26.61 -38.52
N PRO A 65 -18.75 -26.08 -38.54
CA PRO A 65 -18.38 -24.95 -37.69
C PRO A 65 -19.12 -23.66 -38.06
N GLY A 66 -19.54 -23.51 -39.31
CA GLY A 66 -20.31 -22.34 -39.77
C GLY A 66 -21.70 -22.31 -39.14
N THR A 67 -22.41 -23.44 -39.20
CA THR A 67 -23.74 -23.58 -38.61
C THR A 67 -23.70 -23.53 -37.08
N THR A 68 -22.68 -24.11 -36.45
CA THR A 68 -22.44 -23.98 -35.01
C THR A 68 -22.22 -22.52 -34.59
N GLY A 69 -21.36 -21.78 -35.31
CA GLY A 69 -21.11 -20.37 -35.02
C GLY A 69 -22.36 -19.50 -35.17
N LEU A 70 -23.17 -19.74 -36.20
CA LEU A 70 -24.43 -19.04 -36.42
C LEU A 70 -25.46 -19.35 -35.31
N ALA A 71 -25.59 -20.61 -34.92
CA ALA A 71 -26.53 -21.02 -33.87
C ALA A 71 -26.17 -20.39 -32.51
N VAL A 72 -24.89 -20.40 -32.14
CA VAL A 72 -24.40 -19.74 -30.92
C VAL A 72 -24.61 -18.22 -30.98
N PHE A 73 -24.34 -17.59 -32.14
CA PHE A 73 -24.57 -16.15 -32.32
C PHE A 73 -26.04 -15.77 -32.15
N LEU A 74 -26.96 -16.51 -32.79
CA LEU A 74 -28.39 -16.28 -32.68
C LEU A 74 -28.90 -16.49 -31.24
N PHE A 75 -28.38 -17.51 -30.55
CA PHE A 75 -28.70 -17.76 -29.14
C PHE A 75 -28.24 -16.60 -28.23
N ILE A 76 -27.02 -16.08 -28.44
CA ILE A 76 -26.53 -14.91 -27.70
C ILE A 76 -27.39 -13.68 -28.02
N LEU A 77 -27.75 -13.48 -29.29
CA LEU A 77 -28.63 -12.39 -29.70
C LEU A 77 -30.00 -12.47 -29.02
N GLU A 78 -30.59 -13.66 -28.94
CA GLU A 78 -31.84 -13.91 -28.24
C GLU A 78 -31.73 -13.58 -26.75
N ILE A 79 -30.67 -14.02 -26.08
CA ILE A 79 -30.38 -13.64 -24.69
C ILE A 79 -30.27 -12.11 -24.55
N CYS A 80 -29.57 -11.44 -25.44
CA CYS A 80 -29.44 -9.98 -25.43
C CYS A 80 -30.79 -9.27 -25.58
N ILE A 81 -31.67 -9.77 -26.44
CA ILE A 81 -33.03 -9.24 -26.63
C ILE A 81 -33.86 -9.46 -25.36
N VAL A 82 -33.86 -10.67 -24.80
CA VAL A 82 -34.57 -10.98 -23.55
C VAL A 82 -34.05 -10.11 -22.41
N LEU A 83 -32.74 -9.95 -22.29
CA LEU A 83 -32.12 -9.10 -21.28
C LEU A 83 -32.51 -7.63 -21.47
N ALA A 84 -32.53 -7.12 -22.70
CA ALA A 84 -32.96 -5.76 -23.00
C ALA A 84 -34.43 -5.53 -22.60
N ILE A 85 -35.32 -6.50 -22.86
CA ILE A 85 -36.73 -6.47 -22.43
C ILE A 85 -36.82 -6.46 -20.89
N VAL A 86 -36.06 -7.30 -20.21
CA VAL A 86 -36.03 -7.35 -18.73
C VAL A 86 -35.52 -6.04 -18.14
N ILE A 87 -34.41 -5.51 -18.65
CA ILE A 87 -33.85 -4.22 -18.21
C ILE A 87 -34.87 -3.11 -18.44
N PHE A 88 -35.51 -3.06 -19.60
CA PHE A 88 -36.55 -2.08 -19.91
C PHE A 88 -37.72 -2.20 -18.93
N ALA A 89 -38.20 -3.41 -18.65
CA ALA A 89 -39.27 -3.66 -17.69
C ALA A 89 -38.88 -3.20 -16.28
N VAL A 90 -37.68 -3.54 -15.81
CA VAL A 90 -37.15 -3.10 -14.51
C VAL A 90 -37.03 -1.57 -14.45
N LEU A 91 -36.57 -0.93 -15.53
CA LEU A 91 -36.45 0.52 -15.62
C LEU A 91 -37.83 1.19 -15.55
N VAL A 92 -38.82 0.69 -16.31
CA VAL A 92 -40.20 1.18 -16.26
C VAL A 92 -40.80 1.02 -14.86
N ILE A 93 -40.63 -0.15 -14.24
CA ILE A 93 -41.07 -0.40 -12.86
C ILE A 93 -40.35 0.55 -11.89
N GLY A 94 -39.05 0.74 -12.04
CA GLY A 94 -38.25 1.65 -11.21
C GLY A 94 -38.71 3.10 -11.32
N ILE A 95 -39.01 3.57 -12.54
CA ILE A 95 -39.59 4.91 -12.76
C ILE A 95 -40.96 4.99 -12.10
N MET A 96 -41.83 3.99 -12.28
CA MET A 96 -43.14 3.95 -11.63
C MET A 96 -43.01 4.02 -10.10
N VAL A 97 -42.16 3.17 -9.51
CA VAL A 97 -41.87 3.15 -8.07
C VAL A 97 -41.34 4.50 -7.60
N THR A 98 -40.46 5.16 -8.36
CA THR A 98 -39.90 6.47 -8.02
C THR A 98 -40.98 7.55 -8.03
N ILE A 99 -41.85 7.55 -9.04
CA ILE A 99 -43.01 8.45 -9.11
C ILE A 99 -43.94 8.20 -7.92
N PHE A 100 -44.23 6.95 -7.58
CA PHE A 100 -45.06 6.61 -6.42
C PHE A 100 -44.40 7.00 -5.08
N CYS A 101 -43.09 6.79 -4.91
CA CYS A 101 -42.32 7.17 -3.72
C CYS A 101 -42.17 8.69 -3.56
N SER A 102 -42.37 9.48 -4.62
CA SER A 102 -42.40 10.95 -4.48
C SER A 102 -43.63 11.44 -3.70
N SER A 103 -44.67 10.60 -3.59
CA SER A 103 -45.86 10.88 -2.78
C SER A 103 -45.71 10.26 -1.37
N LYS A 104 -46.09 11.01 -0.33
CA LYS A 104 -46.06 10.50 1.06
C LYS A 104 -46.88 9.21 1.24
N VAL A 105 -47.99 9.09 0.52
CA VAL A 105 -48.88 7.92 0.57
C VAL A 105 -48.23 6.71 -0.13
N GLY A 106 -47.61 6.90 -1.30
CA GLY A 106 -46.94 5.82 -2.02
C GLY A 106 -45.74 5.25 -1.27
N THR A 107 -44.96 6.09 -0.57
CA THR A 107 -43.87 5.61 0.29
C THR A 107 -44.38 4.72 1.42
N ILE A 108 -45.49 5.08 2.06
CA ILE A 108 -46.09 4.26 3.13
C ILE A 108 -46.54 2.90 2.57
N ILE A 109 -47.21 2.89 1.41
CA ILE A 109 -47.68 1.64 0.78
C ILE A 109 -46.49 0.75 0.41
N ILE A 110 -45.46 1.31 -0.23
CA ILE A 110 -44.27 0.56 -0.68
C ILE A 110 -43.49 0.02 0.51
N VAL A 111 -43.24 0.82 1.55
CA VAL A 111 -42.58 0.35 2.77
C VAL A 111 -43.39 -0.75 3.43
N THR A 112 -44.72 -0.63 3.49
CA THR A 112 -45.57 -1.67 4.09
C THR A 112 -45.54 -2.98 3.29
N LEU A 113 -45.50 -2.89 1.95
CA LEU A 113 -45.51 -4.04 1.05
C LEU A 113 -44.14 -4.71 0.93
N LEU A 114 -43.05 -3.94 1.02
CA LEU A 114 -41.67 -4.44 0.99
C LEU A 114 -41.12 -4.80 2.37
N ALA A 115 -41.67 -4.28 3.47
CA ALA A 115 -41.25 -4.57 4.83
C ALA A 115 -41.12 -6.07 5.14
N PRO A 116 -42.04 -6.97 4.70
CA PRO A 116 -41.90 -8.40 4.92
C PRO A 116 -40.66 -8.97 4.22
N PHE A 117 -40.39 -8.54 2.99
CA PHE A 117 -39.24 -8.98 2.22
C PHE A 117 -37.92 -8.46 2.80
N ILE A 118 -37.90 -7.20 3.23
CA ILE A 118 -36.74 -6.59 3.92
C ILE A 118 -36.49 -7.32 5.24
N LEU A 119 -37.55 -7.62 6.01
CA LEU A 119 -37.46 -8.35 7.27
C LEU A 119 -36.90 -9.76 7.04
N VAL A 120 -37.41 -10.50 6.05
CA VAL A 120 -36.90 -11.84 5.69
C VAL A 120 -35.44 -11.77 5.23
N GLY A 121 -35.07 -10.76 4.43
CA GLY A 121 -33.69 -10.54 4.00
C GLY A 121 -32.76 -10.27 5.19
N PHE A 122 -33.19 -9.43 6.13
CA PHE A 122 -32.43 -9.12 7.34
C PHE A 122 -32.28 -10.33 8.25
N LEU A 123 -33.36 -11.10 8.47
CA LEU A 123 -33.35 -12.35 9.21
C LEU A 123 -32.39 -13.37 8.58
N THR A 124 -32.44 -13.52 7.26
CA THR A 124 -31.56 -14.43 6.52
C THR A 124 -30.10 -14.00 6.64
N PHE A 125 -29.81 -12.71 6.50
CA PHE A 125 -28.46 -12.17 6.69
C PHE A 125 -27.95 -12.44 8.11
N PHE A 126 -28.76 -12.20 9.13
CA PHE A 126 -28.37 -12.42 10.52
C PHE A 126 -28.14 -13.90 10.82
N LEU A 127 -28.98 -14.78 10.24
CA LEU A 127 -28.84 -16.23 10.36
C LEU A 127 -27.57 -16.73 9.69
N ILE A 128 -27.27 -16.25 8.47
CA ILE A 128 -25.99 -16.54 7.78
C ILE A 128 -24.81 -16.04 8.62
N TYR A 129 -24.87 -14.80 9.13
CA TYR A 129 -23.82 -14.24 9.98
C TYR A 129 -23.58 -15.08 11.24
N ALA A 130 -24.64 -15.52 11.91
CA ALA A 130 -24.57 -16.40 13.07
C ALA A 130 -23.97 -17.77 12.73
N ILE A 131 -24.35 -18.36 11.58
CA ILE A 131 -23.76 -19.61 11.09
C ILE A 131 -22.26 -19.42 10.83
N LEU A 132 -21.85 -18.36 10.13
CA LEU A 132 -20.44 -18.07 9.85
C LEU A 132 -19.62 -17.92 11.14
N GLN A 133 -20.17 -17.22 12.13
CA GLN A 133 -19.58 -17.14 13.47
C GLN A 133 -19.45 -18.52 14.14
N SER A 134 -20.51 -19.35 14.10
CA SER A 134 -20.51 -20.70 14.69
C SER A 134 -19.53 -21.67 14.02
N LEU A 135 -19.26 -21.49 12.72
CA LEU A 135 -18.27 -22.24 11.96
C LEU A 135 -16.82 -21.79 12.25
N GLY A 136 -16.62 -20.86 13.17
CA GLY A 136 -15.30 -20.35 13.53
C GLY A 136 -14.68 -19.45 12.46
N ILE A 137 -15.48 -18.90 11.54
CA ILE A 137 -15.02 -17.89 10.59
C ILE A 137 -14.91 -16.57 11.37
N LYS A 138 -13.76 -16.43 12.02
CA LYS A 138 -13.43 -15.25 12.83
C LYS A 138 -13.35 -14.03 11.93
N SER A 139 -14.03 -12.96 12.33
CA SER A 139 -13.92 -11.67 11.64
C SER A 139 -12.47 -11.18 11.65
N LYS A 140 -12.08 -10.36 10.68
CA LYS A 140 -10.75 -9.72 10.64
C LYS A 140 -10.39 -9.06 11.98
N LYS A 141 -11.39 -8.44 12.63
CA LYS A 141 -11.24 -7.78 13.93
C LYS A 141 -10.95 -8.76 15.08
N GLN A 142 -11.57 -9.94 15.05
CA GLN A 142 -11.36 -10.97 16.06
C GLN A 142 -10.00 -11.64 15.89
N LYS A 143 -9.57 -11.91 14.64
CA LYS A 143 -8.22 -12.40 14.36
C LYS A 143 -7.14 -11.43 14.85
N LEU A 144 -7.36 -10.13 14.65
CA LEU A 144 -6.43 -9.09 15.12
C LEU A 144 -6.32 -9.10 16.65
N ARG A 145 -7.46 -9.17 17.35
CA ARG A 145 -7.49 -9.26 18.82
C ARG A 145 -6.80 -10.49 19.35
N GLU A 146 -7.02 -11.65 18.73
CA GLU A 146 -6.37 -12.88 19.18
C GLU A 146 -4.87 -12.88 18.90
N ALA A 147 -4.43 -12.25 17.80
CA ALA A 147 -3.00 -12.04 17.55
C ALA A 147 -2.38 -11.12 18.59
N GLU A 148 -3.08 -10.03 18.93
CA GLU A 148 -2.71 -9.10 19.99
C GLU A 148 -2.64 -9.81 21.35
N ASP A 149 -3.70 -10.51 21.76
CA ASP A 149 -3.75 -11.27 23.02
C ASP A 149 -2.66 -12.35 23.08
N LYS A 150 -2.42 -13.06 21.98
CA LYS A 150 -1.37 -14.08 21.90
C LYS A 150 0.02 -13.45 22.04
N TRP A 151 0.27 -12.35 21.33
CA TRP A 151 1.52 -11.59 21.44
C TRP A 151 1.71 -11.07 22.88
N TYR A 152 0.66 -10.56 23.52
CA TYR A 152 0.70 -10.15 24.92
C TYR A 152 1.07 -11.31 25.84
N MET A 153 0.46 -12.48 25.67
CA MET A 153 0.76 -13.67 26.48
C MET A 153 2.18 -14.19 26.25
N GLU A 154 2.69 -14.16 25.02
CA GLU A 154 4.06 -14.60 24.69
C GLU A 154 5.13 -13.68 25.30
N ASN A 155 4.91 -12.37 25.32
CA ASN A 155 5.91 -11.40 25.79
C ASN A 155 5.80 -11.07 27.28
N TYR A 156 4.60 -11.10 27.86
CA TYR A 156 4.35 -10.67 29.24
C TYR A 156 3.81 -11.78 30.16
N GLY A 157 3.63 -12.99 29.64
CA GLY A 157 3.08 -14.11 30.39
C GLY A 157 1.63 -13.86 30.81
N MET A 158 1.29 -14.18 32.07
CA MET A 158 -0.07 -14.00 32.61
C MET A 158 -0.34 -12.58 33.15
N LYS A 159 0.52 -11.59 32.88
CA LYS A 159 0.29 -10.22 33.35
C LYS A 159 -0.90 -9.62 32.60
N SER A 160 -1.83 -9.02 33.35
CA SER A 160 -2.95 -8.34 32.73
C SER A 160 -2.48 -7.06 32.02
N PRO A 161 -3.18 -6.60 30.95
CA PRO A 161 -2.88 -5.34 30.28
C PRO A 161 -2.80 -4.14 31.25
N GLU A 162 -3.62 -4.12 32.31
CA GLU A 162 -3.60 -3.08 33.33
C GLU A 162 -2.28 -3.06 34.11
N THR A 163 -1.77 -4.23 34.47
CA THR A 163 -0.50 -4.37 35.21
C THR A 163 0.67 -3.88 34.35
N ILE A 164 0.69 -4.23 33.07
CA ILE A 164 1.71 -3.76 32.12
C ILE A 164 1.63 -2.25 32.00
N ALA A 165 0.42 -1.69 31.89
CA ALA A 165 0.22 -0.25 31.80
C ALA A 165 0.66 0.50 33.07
N GLU A 166 0.55 -0.11 34.26
CA GLU A 166 1.09 0.43 35.51
C GLU A 166 2.62 0.35 35.59
N GLU A 167 3.22 -0.73 35.11
CA GLU A 167 4.68 -0.81 34.98
C GLU A 167 5.20 0.26 34.02
N GLU A 168 4.54 0.42 32.86
CA GLU A 168 4.88 1.44 31.89
C GLU A 168 4.79 2.83 32.48
N LEU A 169 3.87 3.12 33.42
CA LEU A 169 3.75 4.42 34.09
C LEU A 169 5.03 4.82 34.85
N ASN A 170 5.73 3.85 35.41
CA ASN A 170 6.95 4.09 36.18
C ASN A 170 8.21 4.08 35.29
N MET A 171 8.09 3.66 34.03
CA MET A 171 9.17 3.67 33.05
C MET A 171 9.31 5.03 32.35
N THR A 172 10.56 5.34 32.01
CA THR A 172 10.89 6.44 31.11
C THR A 172 10.34 6.18 29.70
N PRO A 173 10.08 7.22 28.88
CA PRO A 173 9.59 7.02 27.51
C PRO A 173 10.51 6.11 26.67
N LEU A 174 11.81 6.18 26.93
CA LEU A 174 12.83 5.36 26.28
C LEU A 174 12.72 3.88 26.67
N GLU A 175 12.56 3.57 27.94
CA GLU A 175 12.35 2.19 28.40
C GLU A 175 11.06 1.59 27.84
N VAL A 176 10.00 2.40 27.76
CA VAL A 176 8.75 1.99 27.11
C VAL A 176 9.00 1.70 25.63
N LEU A 177 9.76 2.54 24.91
CA LEU A 177 10.09 2.29 23.51
C LEU A 177 10.87 0.98 23.34
N LYS A 178 11.93 0.77 24.15
CA LYS A 178 12.79 -0.42 24.09
C LYS A 178 12.00 -1.72 24.29
N ARG A 179 10.94 -1.69 25.08
CA ARG A 179 10.05 -2.84 25.31
C ARG A 179 9.33 -3.33 24.04
N TYR A 180 9.16 -2.48 23.03
CA TYR A 180 8.49 -2.81 21.77
C TYR A 180 9.44 -2.85 20.56
N CYS A 181 10.74 -2.93 20.82
CA CYS A 181 11.74 -3.04 19.77
C CYS A 181 12.60 -4.29 19.97
N GLU A 182 13.06 -4.85 18.86
CA GLU A 182 14.13 -5.85 18.85
C GLU A 182 15.48 -5.12 18.85
N GLU A 183 16.39 -5.49 19.76
CA GLU A 183 17.75 -4.92 19.79
C GLU A 183 18.61 -5.61 18.73
N PHE A 184 19.22 -4.80 17.86
CA PHE A 184 20.13 -5.26 16.81
C PHE A 184 21.57 -5.04 17.26
N ASP A 185 22.44 -6.02 16.99
CA ASP A 185 23.87 -5.78 17.05
C ASP A 185 24.33 -4.83 15.91
N TYR A 186 25.54 -4.29 16.03
CA TYR A 186 26.08 -3.35 15.04
C TYR A 186 26.08 -3.93 13.62
N ASN A 187 26.46 -5.20 13.44
CA ASN A 187 26.54 -5.82 12.11
C ASN A 187 25.15 -6.02 11.51
N GLN A 188 24.17 -6.44 12.32
CA GLN A 188 22.77 -6.55 11.92
C GLN A 188 22.19 -5.19 11.51
N ALA A 189 22.52 -4.14 12.26
CA ALA A 189 22.11 -2.77 11.94
C ALA A 189 22.70 -2.30 10.61
N ILE A 190 24.01 -2.48 10.40
CA ILE A 190 24.66 -2.13 9.13
C ILE A 190 24.07 -2.93 7.96
N GLU A 191 23.80 -4.22 8.13
CA GLU A 191 23.21 -5.03 7.06
C GLU A 191 21.75 -4.62 6.76
N PHE A 192 20.98 -4.21 7.78
CA PHE A 192 19.63 -3.66 7.60
C PHE A 192 19.65 -2.32 6.86
N LEU A 193 20.60 -1.45 7.18
CA LEU A 193 20.77 -0.15 6.54
C LEU A 193 21.40 -0.26 5.15
N ASN A 194 22.03 -1.38 4.81
CA ASN A 194 22.62 -1.67 3.50
C ASN A 194 21.57 -1.97 2.42
N LYS A 195 20.72 -0.97 2.16
CA LYS A 195 19.75 -0.92 1.08
C LYS A 195 19.65 0.52 0.59
N LEU A 196 19.37 0.69 -0.69
CA LEU A 196 19.07 2.01 -1.26
C LEU A 196 17.70 2.47 -0.73
N PRO A 197 17.59 3.72 -0.23
CA PRO A 197 16.32 4.28 0.22
C PRO A 197 15.32 4.36 -0.95
N MET A 198 14.04 4.08 -0.69
CA MET A 198 12.97 4.09 -1.70
C MET A 198 11.77 4.91 -1.21
N TYR A 199 11.10 5.61 -2.14
CA TYR A 199 9.81 6.24 -1.87
C TYR A 199 8.83 5.26 -1.21
N GLY A 200 8.21 5.68 -0.11
CA GLY A 200 7.27 4.85 0.65
C GLY A 200 7.92 3.81 1.56
N ASP A 201 9.22 3.94 1.86
CA ASP A 201 9.85 3.13 2.91
C ASP A 201 9.06 3.26 4.22
N THR A 202 8.65 2.11 4.77
CA THR A 202 7.82 2.07 5.98
C THR A 202 8.55 1.54 7.20
N ARG A 203 9.75 0.98 7.00
CA ARG A 203 10.54 0.29 8.01
C ARG A 203 11.93 0.91 8.14
N PHE A 204 12.11 1.61 9.25
CA PHE A 204 13.32 2.29 9.68
C PHE A 204 13.86 1.68 10.97
N LEU A 205 15.17 1.80 11.15
CA LEU A 205 15.86 1.42 12.38
C LEU A 205 15.95 2.64 13.30
N LEU A 206 15.99 2.41 14.61
CA LEU A 206 16.23 3.45 15.61
C LEU A 206 17.65 3.29 16.16
N GLY A 207 18.33 4.41 16.38
CA GLY A 207 19.64 4.46 17.04
C GLY A 207 19.58 5.27 18.32
N GLU A 208 20.28 4.81 19.36
CA GLU A 208 20.47 5.55 20.62
C GLU A 208 21.90 6.03 20.74
N SER A 209 22.08 7.33 21.00
CA SER A 209 23.40 7.90 21.22
C SER A 209 23.94 7.62 22.63
N ASN A 210 25.23 7.89 22.82
CA ASN A 210 25.87 7.95 24.14
C ASN A 210 25.18 8.90 25.15
N THR A 211 24.48 9.93 24.67
CA THR A 211 23.68 10.87 25.47
C THR A 211 22.25 10.39 25.75
N GLY A 212 21.85 9.24 25.20
CA GLY A 212 20.50 8.69 25.34
C GLY A 212 19.46 9.32 24.39
N GLU A 213 19.91 10.11 23.41
CA GLU A 213 19.03 10.65 22.37
C GLU A 213 18.68 9.58 21.35
N ILE A 214 17.46 9.62 20.81
CA ILE A 214 16.98 8.64 19.85
C ILE A 214 16.88 9.25 18.46
N PHE A 215 17.39 8.51 17.49
CA PHE A 215 17.42 8.87 16.09
C PHE A 215 16.72 7.81 15.26
N LEU A 216 16.01 8.24 14.22
CA LEU A 216 15.54 7.39 13.13
C LEU A 216 16.68 7.31 12.10
N LEU A 217 17.17 6.11 11.86
CA LEU A 217 18.27 5.85 10.94
C LEU A 217 17.69 5.56 9.56
N LEU A 218 18.15 6.33 8.57
CA LEU A 218 17.70 6.20 7.20
C LEU A 218 18.55 5.15 6.47
N PRO A 219 17.99 4.44 5.48
CA PRO A 219 18.77 3.50 4.69
C PRO A 219 19.92 4.19 3.96
N ASP A 220 21.12 3.67 4.14
CA ASP A 220 22.33 4.20 3.52
C ASP A 220 23.30 3.05 3.23
N PRO A 221 23.44 2.63 1.95
CA PRO A 221 24.36 1.56 1.60
C PRO A 221 25.84 2.00 1.60
N SER A 222 26.12 3.29 1.75
CA SER A 222 27.48 3.81 1.84
C SER A 222 28.15 3.48 3.17
N LEU A 223 27.39 3.21 4.25
CA LEU A 223 27.95 2.89 5.57
C LEU A 223 28.90 1.70 5.51
N LYS A 224 28.50 0.62 4.82
CA LYS A 224 29.32 -0.58 4.63
C LYS A 224 30.59 -0.29 3.83
N TYR A 225 30.54 0.69 2.93
CA TYR A 225 31.70 1.16 2.18
C TYR A 225 32.63 2.06 3.02
N CYS A 226 32.08 2.97 3.82
CA CYS A 226 32.84 3.85 4.72
C CYS A 226 33.63 3.06 5.77
N THR A 227 33.06 1.97 6.32
CA THR A 227 33.81 1.08 7.24
C THR A 227 35.06 0.46 6.63
N MET A 228 35.13 0.34 5.29
CA MET A 228 36.30 -0.19 4.58
C MET A 228 37.25 0.90 4.07
N ASN A 229 36.82 2.15 4.05
CA ASN A 229 37.59 3.27 3.52
C ASN A 229 37.69 4.41 4.56
N PRO A 230 38.76 4.44 5.37
CA PRO A 230 38.92 5.40 6.47
C PRO A 230 39.08 6.86 6.03
N TRP A 231 39.15 7.12 4.72
CA TRP A 231 39.28 8.46 4.14
C TRP A 231 37.95 9.10 3.82
N LEU A 232 36.84 8.35 3.90
CA LEU A 232 35.51 8.90 3.69
C LEU A 232 34.93 9.38 5.03
N PRO A 233 34.23 10.53 5.03
CA PRO A 233 33.50 10.98 6.21
C PRO A 233 32.52 9.89 6.62
N ASP A 234 32.49 9.56 7.91
CA ASP A 234 31.53 8.62 8.48
C ASP A 234 30.19 9.33 8.77
N GLU A 235 29.78 10.18 7.83
CA GLU A 235 28.60 10.99 7.94
C GLU A 235 27.42 10.22 7.35
N PHE A 236 26.31 10.15 8.10
CA PHE A 236 25.08 9.57 7.60
C PHE A 236 23.87 10.34 8.11
N THR A 237 22.83 10.38 7.29
CA THR A 237 21.66 11.22 7.55
C THR A 237 20.70 10.50 8.48
N VAL A 238 20.33 11.16 9.57
CA VAL A 238 19.38 10.67 10.57
C VAL A 238 18.28 11.70 10.84
N ILE A 239 17.21 11.28 11.51
CA ILE A 239 16.17 12.20 12.02
C ILE A 239 16.11 12.06 13.53
N LYS A 240 16.31 13.15 14.27
CA LYS A 240 16.18 13.14 15.74
C LYS A 240 14.71 12.99 16.14
N LEU A 241 14.45 12.06 17.05
CA LEU A 241 13.13 11.79 17.61
C LEU A 241 12.98 12.44 18.99
N ASP A 242 11.82 13.04 19.24
CA ASP A 242 11.35 13.42 20.57
C ASP A 242 10.29 12.42 21.03
N ILE A 243 10.62 11.63 22.05
CA ILE A 243 9.73 10.59 22.55
C ILE A 243 9.06 11.09 23.80
N GLN A 244 7.76 11.35 23.69
CA GLN A 244 6.94 11.82 24.80
C GLN A 244 5.95 10.74 25.20
N LYS A 245 5.69 10.66 26.51
CA LYS A 245 4.69 9.75 27.07
C LYS A 245 3.44 10.54 27.42
N PHE A 246 2.32 10.18 26.82
CA PHE A 246 1.05 10.86 27.06
C PHE A 246 0.15 10.02 27.97
N ILE A 247 -0.33 10.66 29.05
CA ILE A 247 -1.23 10.08 30.04
C ILE A 247 -2.56 10.85 29.96
N ASP A 248 -3.60 10.18 29.44
CA ASP A 248 -4.91 10.79 29.11
C ASP A 248 -5.63 11.43 30.32
N ASP A 249 -5.33 11.00 31.55
CA ASP A 249 -6.04 11.44 32.77
C ASP A 249 -5.85 12.94 33.11
N ILE A 250 -4.98 13.67 32.42
CA ILE A 250 -4.66 15.09 32.73
C ILE A 250 -5.39 16.09 31.79
N GLY A 251 -6.24 15.60 30.88
CA GLY A 251 -7.33 16.37 30.28
C GLY A 251 -6.96 17.68 29.57
N LYS A 252 -6.66 17.59 28.26
CA LYS A 252 -7.09 18.55 27.20
C LYS A 252 -6.56 18.12 25.82
N PHE A 253 -7.33 17.33 25.08
CA PHE A 253 -8.11 17.73 23.89
C PHE A 253 -8.98 16.55 23.42
N GLN A 254 -10.20 16.86 22.97
CA GLN A 254 -11.32 15.92 22.80
C GLN A 254 -11.24 15.04 21.53
N LYS A 255 -11.55 13.74 21.72
CA LYS A 255 -12.21 12.73 20.83
C LYS A 255 -11.54 12.49 19.45
N ILE A 256 -11.26 11.26 18.99
CA ILE A 256 -12.05 10.02 18.96
C ILE A 256 -11.07 8.81 18.86
N ASP A 257 -11.16 7.81 19.75
CA ASP A 257 -11.60 6.45 19.40
C ASP A 257 -11.79 5.59 20.67
N HIS A 258 -12.90 4.86 20.72
CA HIS A 258 -13.32 4.05 21.85
C HIS A 258 -12.86 2.60 21.64
N ARG A 259 -11.68 2.26 22.19
CA ARG A 259 -11.32 0.91 22.64
C ARG A 259 -10.14 1.00 23.62
N MET A 260 -10.50 0.89 24.91
CA MET A 260 -9.70 0.51 26.09
C MET A 260 -8.33 1.15 26.30
N GLY A 261 -8.23 1.96 27.36
CA GLY A 261 -6.98 2.34 28.01
C GLY A 261 -6.36 3.64 27.47
N GLY A 262 -6.78 4.78 28.01
CA GLY A 262 -6.16 6.07 27.70
C GLY A 262 -4.73 6.12 28.23
N ARG A 263 -3.74 5.84 27.36
CA ARG A 263 -2.27 5.97 27.53
C ARG A 263 -1.64 5.69 26.17
N LYS A 264 -0.96 6.66 25.56
CA LYS A 264 -0.27 6.47 24.26
C LYS A 264 1.17 6.95 24.34
N LEU A 265 2.09 6.18 23.76
CA LEU A 265 3.43 6.68 23.46
C LEU A 265 3.29 7.59 22.24
N ILE A 266 3.69 8.86 22.37
CA ILE A 266 3.68 9.80 21.25
C ILE A 266 5.12 9.99 20.82
N ILE A 267 5.46 9.43 19.67
CA ILE A 267 6.73 9.69 19.01
C ILE A 267 6.52 10.93 18.17
N THR A 268 7.17 12.03 18.54
CA THR A 268 7.16 13.29 17.78
C THR A 268 8.48 13.43 17.04
N LEU A 269 8.43 13.83 15.78
CA LEU A 269 9.64 14.17 15.02
C LEU A 269 10.04 15.60 15.45
N MET A 270 11.30 15.80 15.88
CA MET A 270 11.72 17.14 16.31
C MET A 270 11.72 18.10 15.11
N HIS A 271 10.93 19.17 15.26
CA HIS A 271 10.92 20.31 14.35
C HIS A 271 12.14 21.20 14.58
N SER A 272 12.56 21.90 13.52
CA SER A 272 13.50 23.02 13.65
C SER A 272 12.87 24.08 14.56
N VAL A 273 13.53 24.41 15.67
CA VAL A 273 13.07 25.43 16.62
C VAL A 273 13.21 26.80 15.98
N GLU A 274 12.19 27.21 15.24
CA GLU A 274 11.78 28.59 15.01
C GLU A 274 10.31 28.55 14.58
N GLU A 275 9.43 29.02 15.48
CA GLU A 275 7.99 29.29 15.32
C GLU A 275 6.96 28.33 15.98
N ASN A 276 6.37 28.92 17.02
CA ASN A 276 5.08 28.72 17.71
C ASN A 276 4.23 27.47 17.47
N HIS A 277 3.92 26.85 18.61
CA HIS A 277 2.82 25.94 18.86
C HIS A 277 1.48 26.39 18.26
N ASN A 278 1.05 25.70 17.21
CA ASN A 278 -0.35 25.32 17.07
C ASN A 278 -0.45 23.99 16.31
N GLN A 279 -1.42 23.19 16.74
CA GLN A 279 -1.68 21.82 16.31
C GLN A 279 -1.95 21.72 14.80
N SER A 280 -0.90 21.45 14.01
CA SER A 280 -1.02 20.69 12.77
C SER A 280 -0.05 19.50 12.87
N GLN A 281 -0.57 18.32 12.57
CA GLN A 281 0.13 17.05 12.65
C GLN A 281 1.45 17.13 11.87
N PHE A 282 2.57 16.95 12.58
CA PHE A 282 3.89 16.60 12.05
C PHE A 282 4.25 17.27 10.71
N GLN A 283 4.28 18.59 10.55
CA GLN A 283 4.51 19.14 9.19
C GLN A 283 5.97 19.17 8.72
N ASP A 284 6.98 19.26 9.59
CA ASP A 284 8.39 19.38 9.19
C ASP A 284 9.30 18.63 10.17
N TYR A 285 10.31 17.92 9.67
CA TYR A 285 11.39 17.38 10.51
C TYR A 285 12.71 17.77 9.87
N LYS A 286 13.74 17.95 10.69
CA LYS A 286 15.07 18.27 10.20
C LYS A 286 15.86 16.99 9.98
N LEU A 287 16.30 16.76 8.74
CA LEU A 287 17.38 15.83 8.45
C LEU A 287 18.66 16.37 9.08
N ILE A 288 19.31 15.56 9.90
CA ILE A 288 20.55 15.90 10.57
C ILE A 288 21.64 15.02 9.98
N ASP A 289 22.70 15.64 9.48
CA ASP A 289 23.91 14.91 9.14
C ASP A 289 24.63 14.54 10.43
N PHE A 290 24.65 13.25 10.74
CA PHE A 290 25.28 12.71 11.92
C PHE A 290 26.71 12.34 11.58
N LYS A 291 27.68 12.98 12.25
CA LYS A 291 29.08 12.99 11.78
C LYS A 291 29.93 11.79 12.16
N ASP A 292 29.50 11.03 13.15
CA ASP A 292 30.28 9.94 13.70
C ASP A 292 29.35 8.78 14.05
N GLN A 293 29.37 7.68 13.29
CA GLN A 293 28.54 6.52 13.61
C GLN A 293 28.84 5.96 14.99
N THR A 294 30.05 6.18 15.52
CA THR A 294 30.44 5.66 16.83
C THR A 294 29.69 6.33 17.99
N ASP A 295 29.05 7.47 17.75
CA ASP A 295 28.17 8.10 18.73
C ASP A 295 26.85 7.32 18.92
N ILE A 296 26.44 6.49 17.95
CA ILE A 296 25.30 5.57 18.10
C ILE A 296 25.79 4.26 18.71
N ILE A 297 25.35 4.02 19.95
CA ILE A 297 25.83 2.89 20.76
C ILE A 297 24.89 1.68 20.73
N LYS A 298 23.62 1.88 20.36
CA LYS A 298 22.60 0.81 20.35
C LYS A 298 21.62 1.01 19.20
N PHE A 299 21.09 -0.11 18.70
CA PHE A 299 20.20 -0.15 17.55
C PHE A 299 18.92 -0.93 17.89
N TYR A 300 17.78 -0.39 17.49
CA TYR A 300 16.47 -0.96 17.80
C TYR A 300 15.60 -1.01 16.55
N LEU A 301 15.07 -2.18 16.22
CA LEU A 301 14.07 -2.35 15.17
C LEU A 301 12.67 -2.35 15.81
N PRO A 302 11.82 -1.34 15.54
CA PRO A 302 10.47 -1.32 16.09
C PRO A 302 9.64 -2.47 15.56
N ASP A 303 8.80 -3.05 16.42
CA ASP A 303 7.74 -3.94 15.96
C ASP A 303 6.58 -3.11 15.40
N TYR A 304 6.55 -2.97 14.08
CA TYR A 304 5.59 -2.16 13.34
C TYR A 304 4.13 -2.64 13.45
N GLU A 305 3.91 -3.86 13.93
CA GLU A 305 2.57 -4.38 14.19
C GLU A 305 2.02 -3.91 15.54
N LEU A 306 2.85 -3.32 16.38
CA LEU A 306 2.53 -2.91 17.74
C LEU A 306 2.58 -1.40 17.94
N LYS A 307 1.80 -0.90 18.92
CA LYS A 307 1.86 0.48 19.46
C LYS A 307 1.84 1.60 18.40
N ASP A 308 1.27 1.34 17.23
CA ASP A 308 1.12 2.31 16.13
C ASP A 308 2.45 2.84 15.54
N PHE A 309 3.59 2.16 15.70
CA PHE A 309 4.87 2.60 15.10
C PHE A 309 4.75 2.85 13.61
N LYS A 310 4.02 1.99 12.90
CA LYS A 310 3.69 2.17 11.49
C LYS A 310 3.02 3.52 11.22
N ASN A 311 2.07 3.94 12.05
CA ASN A 311 1.37 5.19 11.85
C ASN A 311 2.27 6.42 12.11
N TYR A 312 3.30 6.30 12.95
CA TYR A 312 4.22 7.40 13.26
C TYR A 312 5.43 7.47 12.32
N LEU A 313 6.01 6.31 11.98
CA LEU A 313 7.26 6.24 11.23
C LEU A 313 7.05 6.05 9.72
N SER A 314 6.01 5.32 9.28
CA SER A 314 5.78 5.11 7.84
C SER A 314 5.54 6.40 7.05
N PRO A 315 4.86 7.43 7.58
CA PRO A 315 4.72 8.71 6.87
C PRO A 315 6.05 9.41 6.58
N VAL A 316 7.16 9.04 7.23
CA VAL A 316 8.49 9.60 6.94
C VAL A 316 8.91 9.27 5.51
N GLY A 317 8.71 8.03 5.06
CA GLY A 317 9.11 7.57 3.73
C GLY A 317 8.28 8.14 2.57
N GLU A 318 7.10 8.67 2.86
CA GLU A 318 6.21 9.30 1.88
C GLU A 318 6.48 10.80 1.73
N ARG A 319 7.35 11.38 2.58
CA ARG A 319 7.63 12.82 2.56
C ARG A 319 8.52 13.21 1.42
N ARG A 320 8.36 14.45 0.99
CA ARG A 320 9.19 15.06 -0.05
C ARG A 320 10.66 15.13 0.37
N GLU A 321 10.94 15.53 1.61
CA GLU A 321 12.30 15.66 2.14
C GLU A 321 13.04 14.33 2.11
N TYR A 322 12.38 13.25 2.54
CA TYR A 322 12.92 11.88 2.43
C TYR A 322 13.09 11.46 0.98
N THR A 323 12.12 11.75 0.11
CA THR A 323 12.17 11.39 -1.30
C THR A 323 13.35 12.07 -2.01
N GLU A 324 13.53 13.37 -1.79
CA GLU A 324 14.66 14.14 -2.32
C GLU A 324 16.01 13.63 -1.80
N GLN A 325 16.06 13.22 -0.52
CA GLN A 325 17.26 12.61 0.05
C GLN A 325 17.52 11.22 -0.53
N ALA A 326 16.47 10.42 -0.74
CA ALA A 326 16.57 9.09 -1.31
C ALA A 326 17.10 9.14 -2.74
N GLU A 327 16.59 10.06 -3.57
CA GLU A 327 17.06 10.28 -4.94
C GLU A 327 18.55 10.67 -4.98
N ARG A 328 18.95 11.63 -4.12
CA ARG A 328 20.36 12.04 -3.98
C ARG A 328 21.26 10.89 -3.57
N THR A 329 20.84 10.10 -2.58
CA THR A 329 21.58 8.93 -2.08
C THR A 329 21.74 7.88 -3.17
N GLN A 330 20.66 7.58 -3.90
CA GLN A 330 20.71 6.64 -5.01
C GLN A 330 21.62 7.13 -6.16
N GLU A 331 21.53 8.39 -6.55
CA GLU A 331 22.39 8.96 -7.59
C GLU A 331 23.86 8.91 -7.17
N TYR A 332 24.16 9.33 -5.93
CA TYR A 332 25.51 9.26 -5.37
C TYR A 332 26.05 7.83 -5.38
N TYR A 333 25.24 6.85 -4.94
CA TYR A 333 25.60 5.45 -4.93
C TYR A 333 25.97 4.94 -6.34
N PHE A 334 25.08 5.10 -7.32
CA PHE A 334 25.33 4.60 -8.69
C PHE A 334 26.53 5.29 -9.34
N LYS A 335 26.65 6.62 -9.19
CA LYS A 335 27.78 7.40 -9.73
C LYS A 335 29.11 6.99 -9.09
N THR A 336 29.12 6.73 -7.79
CA THR A 336 30.31 6.25 -7.08
C THR A 336 30.70 4.86 -7.55
N LYS A 337 29.72 3.95 -7.68
CA LYS A 337 29.95 2.60 -8.17
C LYS A 337 30.49 2.61 -9.62
N GLU A 338 29.92 3.43 -10.50
CA GLU A 338 30.41 3.59 -11.88
C GLU A 338 31.86 4.09 -11.92
N LYS A 339 32.19 5.14 -11.13
CA LYS A 339 33.56 5.64 -11.02
C LYS A 339 34.54 4.55 -10.57
N LEU A 340 34.15 3.72 -9.60
CA LEU A 340 34.97 2.61 -9.14
C LEU A 340 35.16 1.56 -10.24
N LEU A 341 34.12 1.22 -11.00
CA LEU A 341 34.23 0.28 -12.14
C LEU A 341 35.17 0.82 -13.23
N THR A 342 35.10 2.11 -13.54
CA THR A 342 36.06 2.77 -14.45
C THR A 342 37.47 2.73 -13.87
N ALA A 343 37.62 3.01 -12.56
CA ALA A 343 38.91 2.99 -11.90
C ALA A 343 39.52 1.58 -11.82
N ILE A 344 38.71 0.52 -11.71
CA ILE A 344 39.14 -0.88 -11.78
C ILE A 344 39.73 -1.18 -13.16
N SER A 345 39.03 -0.76 -14.22
CA SER A 345 39.48 -0.94 -15.61
C SER A 345 40.80 -0.22 -15.91
N ASN A 346 41.09 0.86 -15.18
CA ASN A 346 42.30 1.68 -15.33
C ASN A 346 43.37 1.40 -14.26
N ALA A 347 43.21 0.36 -13.43
CA ALA A 347 44.17 0.06 -12.37
C ALA A 347 45.54 -0.32 -12.96
N THR A 348 46.60 0.27 -12.40
CA THR A 348 47.96 0.13 -12.92
C THR A 348 48.68 -1.10 -12.37
N ASP A 349 48.27 -1.56 -11.18
CA ASP A 349 48.79 -2.73 -10.53
C ASP A 349 47.70 -3.57 -9.83
N LYS A 350 48.08 -4.78 -9.41
CA LYS A 350 47.18 -5.74 -8.77
C LYS A 350 46.65 -5.25 -7.43
N TYR A 351 47.46 -4.54 -6.64
CA TYR A 351 47.05 -4.06 -5.32
C TYR A 351 45.94 -3.01 -5.45
N GLU A 352 46.12 -2.05 -6.36
CA GLU A 352 45.13 -1.02 -6.69
C GLU A 352 43.84 -1.66 -7.24
N PHE A 353 43.96 -2.67 -8.11
CA PHE A 353 42.82 -3.44 -8.62
C PHE A 353 42.05 -4.13 -7.49
N ASP A 354 42.73 -4.92 -6.67
CA ASP A 354 42.13 -5.70 -5.58
C ASP A 354 41.46 -4.78 -4.55
N GLN A 355 42.09 -3.64 -4.24
CA GLN A 355 41.52 -2.62 -3.36
C GLN A 355 40.21 -2.06 -3.93
N LYS A 356 40.19 -1.61 -5.19
CA LYS A 356 38.98 -1.06 -5.81
C LYS A 356 37.88 -2.10 -5.98
N VAL A 357 38.23 -3.36 -6.27
CA VAL A 357 37.27 -4.48 -6.29
C VAL A 357 36.64 -4.69 -4.93
N SER A 358 37.42 -4.59 -3.84
CA SER A 358 36.87 -4.69 -2.48
C SER A 358 35.86 -3.58 -2.18
N TYR A 359 36.12 -2.36 -2.64
CA TYR A 359 35.21 -1.22 -2.51
C TYR A 359 33.91 -1.41 -3.28
N VAL A 360 33.98 -1.93 -4.52
CA VAL A 360 32.77 -2.27 -5.30
C VAL A 360 31.97 -3.38 -4.62
N LYS A 361 32.62 -4.37 -4.00
CA LYS A 361 31.94 -5.42 -3.22
C LYS A 361 31.26 -4.86 -1.97
N ALA A 362 31.81 -3.82 -1.35
CA ALA A 362 31.20 -3.14 -0.22
C ALA A 362 29.95 -2.34 -0.62
N LEU A 363 29.95 -1.74 -1.82
CA LEU A 363 28.77 -1.14 -2.46
C LEU A 363 27.86 -2.21 -3.09
N ASN A 364 27.26 -3.01 -2.22
CA ASN A 364 26.33 -4.08 -2.58
C ASN A 364 25.02 -3.93 -1.80
N ALA A 365 24.26 -2.89 -2.14
CA ALA A 365 22.94 -2.65 -1.57
C ALA A 365 22.00 -3.81 -1.91
N THR A 366 21.27 -4.31 -0.90
CA THR A 366 20.43 -5.52 -1.02
C THR A 366 19.30 -5.41 -2.04
N ASN A 367 18.85 -4.20 -2.35
CA ASN A 367 17.75 -3.90 -3.29
C ASN A 367 18.22 -3.15 -4.56
N GLU A 368 19.52 -3.18 -4.89
CA GLU A 368 20.09 -2.44 -6.03
C GLU A 368 19.38 -2.72 -7.36
N ASP A 369 19.15 -4.00 -7.67
CA ASP A 369 18.53 -4.42 -8.93
C ASP A 369 17.12 -3.87 -9.10
N VAL A 370 16.35 -3.88 -8.00
CA VAL A 370 14.97 -3.37 -7.99
C VAL A 370 14.96 -1.87 -8.27
N ILE A 371 15.82 -1.12 -7.59
CA ILE A 371 15.93 0.34 -7.77
C ILE A 371 16.38 0.69 -9.17
N ARG A 372 17.37 -0.04 -9.71
CA ARG A 372 17.85 0.16 -11.09
C ARG A 372 16.72 -0.02 -12.11
N ILE A 373 15.95 -1.11 -12.00
CA ILE A 373 14.80 -1.37 -12.88
C ILE A 373 13.76 -0.24 -12.77
N MET A 374 13.47 0.22 -11.55
CA MET A 374 12.52 1.32 -11.34
C MET A 374 12.98 2.62 -12.01
N ARG A 375 14.26 3.00 -11.85
CA ARG A 375 14.81 4.19 -12.49
C ARG A 375 14.79 4.11 -14.01
N GLU A 376 15.16 2.95 -14.57
CA GLU A 376 15.12 2.72 -16.02
C GLU A 376 13.69 2.76 -16.57
N SER A 377 12.71 2.28 -15.80
CA SER A 377 11.30 2.32 -16.19
C SER A 377 10.76 3.75 -16.22
N LEU A 378 11.10 4.58 -15.22
CA LEU A 378 10.70 5.99 -15.17
C LEU A 378 11.31 6.79 -16.31
N ALA A 379 12.60 6.58 -16.60
CA ALA A 379 13.27 7.25 -17.72
C ALA A 379 12.60 6.96 -19.08
N LYS A 380 12.08 5.73 -19.29
CA LYS A 380 11.36 5.36 -20.52
C LYS A 380 9.99 6.05 -20.64
N VAL A 381 9.28 6.22 -19.53
CA VAL A 381 7.99 6.92 -19.50
C VAL A 381 8.19 8.39 -19.91
N ASP A 382 9.16 9.08 -19.31
CA ASP A 382 9.47 10.48 -19.63
C ASP A 382 9.88 10.67 -21.10
N THR A 383 10.61 9.71 -21.69
CA THR A 383 10.97 9.79 -23.12
C THR A 383 9.77 9.59 -24.05
N ASN A 384 8.81 8.74 -23.67
CA ASN A 384 7.63 8.48 -24.48
C ASN A 384 6.64 9.66 -24.44
N GLU A 385 6.40 10.24 -23.26
CA GLU A 385 5.53 11.43 -23.12
C GLU A 385 6.07 12.63 -23.91
N ARG A 386 7.40 12.81 -23.95
CA ARG A 386 8.02 13.85 -24.79
C ARG A 386 7.86 13.56 -26.27
N SER A 387 7.90 12.29 -26.70
CA SER A 387 7.75 11.91 -28.11
C SER A 387 6.31 12.01 -28.64
N GLU A 388 5.30 11.91 -27.77
CA GLU A 388 3.88 12.06 -28.15
C GLU A 388 3.41 13.53 -28.14
N SER A 389 4.22 14.43 -27.58
CA SER A 389 3.94 15.88 -27.51
C SER A 389 4.52 16.71 -28.67
N VAL A 390 5.17 16.05 -29.64
CA VAL A 390 5.76 16.63 -30.86
C VAL A 390 5.02 16.09 -32.07
#